data_AF-A0A849SCI8-F1
#
_entry.id   AF-A0A849SCI8-F1
#
_cell.length_a   1.000
_cell.length_b   1.000
_cell.length_c   1.000
_cell.angle_alpha   90.00
_cell.angle_beta   90.00
_cell.angle_gamma   90.00
#
_symmetry.space_group_name_H-M   'P 1'
#
loop_
_entity.id
_entity.type
_entity.pdbx_description
1 polymer ?
#
loop_
_entity_poly.entity_id
_entity_poly.type
_entity_poly.pdbx_seq_one_letter_code
_entity_poly.pdbx_strand_id
1 'polypeptide(L)' 'MTQEDFSGVSSRTYISTLERGLYAPTVEKVDGLAKVIGVHPLTILGLAYMINEETSDVSALLKKINIELKELNSLI' A
#
# COMPACT_ATOMS: atom_id res chain seq x y z
N MET A 1 9.28 -15.22 0.68
CA MET A 1 8.09 -14.95 -0.13
C MET A 1 8.49 -14.95 -1.59
N THR A 2 7.70 -15.58 -2.44
CA THR A 2 7.87 -15.61 -3.89
C THR A 2 6.63 -15.04 -4.57
N GLN A 3 6.73 -14.67 -5.84
CA GLN A 3 5.55 -14.24 -6.62
C GLN A 3 4.48 -15.34 -6.74
N GLU A 4 4.84 -16.61 -6.54
CA GLU A 4 3.89 -17.73 -6.58
C GLU A 4 2.91 -17.70 -5.40
N ASP A 5 3.33 -17.12 -4.26
CA ASP A 5 2.50 -16.93 -3.07
C ASP A 5 1.29 -16.00 -3.35
N PHE A 6 1.35 -15.18 -4.41
CA PHE A 6 0.30 -14.23 -4.80
C PHE A 6 -0.69 -14.77 -5.84
N SER A 7 -0.49 -15.99 -6.33
CA SER A 7 -1.32 -16.60 -7.38
C SER A 7 -2.81 -16.70 -7.03
N GLY A 8 -3.14 -16.80 -5.74
CA GLY A 8 -4.52 -16.78 -5.24
C GLY A 8 -5.20 -15.41 -5.25
N VAL A 9 -4.45 -14.33 -5.45
CA VAL A 9 -4.95 -12.94 -5.45
C VAL A 9 -4.83 -12.32 -6.84
N SER A 10 -3.75 -12.60 -7.57
CA SER A 10 -3.45 -12.04 -8.89
C SER A 10 -2.50 -12.93 -9.70
N SER A 11 -2.55 -12.83 -11.02
CA SER A 11 -1.61 -13.56 -11.88
C SER A 11 -0.18 -13.03 -11.73
N ARG A 12 0.82 -13.88 -11.99
CA ARG A 12 2.24 -13.47 -12.00
C ARG A 12 2.50 -12.29 -12.93
N THR A 13 1.89 -12.30 -14.11
CA THR A 13 1.99 -11.20 -15.09
C THR A 13 1.42 -9.90 -14.52
N TYR A 14 0.32 -9.97 -13.78
CA TYR A 14 -0.27 -8.80 -13.13
C TYR A 14 0.66 -8.26 -12.04
N ILE A 15 1.20 -9.12 -11.17
CA ILE A 15 2.17 -8.72 -10.13
C ILE A 15 3.41 -8.07 -10.75
N SER A 16 4.01 -8.69 -11.78
CA SER A 16 5.16 -8.14 -12.49
C SER A 16 4.85 -6.79 -13.18
N THR A 17 3.63 -6.61 -13.66
CA THR A 17 3.21 -5.36 -14.30
C THR A 17 2.99 -4.25 -13.27
N LEU A 18 2.47 -4.61 -12.09
CA LEU A 18 2.31 -3.73 -10.95
C LEU A 18 3.66 -3.28 -10.36
N GLU A 19 4.61 -4.21 -10.18
CA GLU A 19 5.97 -3.90 -9.72
C GLU A 19 6.72 -2.92 -10.65
N ARG A 20 6.40 -2.95 -11.94
CA ARG A 20 6.95 -2.00 -12.94
C ARG A 20 6.20 -0.65 -12.99
N GLY A 21 5.20 -0.45 -12.16
CA GLY A 21 4.39 0.77 -12.14
C GLY A 21 3.50 0.94 -13.38
N LEU A 22 3.28 -0.11 -14.16
CA LEU A 22 2.50 -0.02 -15.40
C LEU A 22 0.99 -0.04 -15.14
N TYR A 23 0.55 -0.62 -14.01
CA TYR A 23 -0.85 -0.64 -13.57
C TYR A 23 -1.00 -0.05 -12.17
N ALA A 24 -2.07 0.73 -11.98
CA ALA A 24 -2.53 1.13 -10.66
C ALA A 24 -3.44 0.01 -10.10
N PRO A 25 -3.10 -0.61 -8.95
CA PRO A 25 -4.00 -1.56 -8.30
C PRO A 25 -5.26 -0.86 -7.76
N THR A 26 -6.38 -1.59 -7.71
CA THR A 26 -7.55 -1.15 -6.93
C THR A 26 -7.30 -1.34 -5.43
N VAL A 27 -8.13 -0.73 -4.58
CA VAL A 27 -8.02 -0.89 -3.12
C VAL A 27 -8.17 -2.36 -2.71
N GLU A 28 -9.12 -3.07 -3.30
CA GLU A 28 -9.36 -4.50 -3.01
C GLU A 28 -8.16 -5.36 -3.41
N LYS A 29 -7.40 -4.95 -4.45
CA LYS A 29 -6.17 -5.62 -4.83
C LYS A 29 -5.07 -5.35 -3.82
N VAL A 30 -4.93 -4.13 -3.32
CA VAL A 30 -3.99 -3.81 -2.23
C VAL A 30 -4.30 -4.64 -0.98
N ASP A 31 -5.57 -4.78 -0.61
CA ASP A 31 -6.01 -5.62 0.52
C ASP A 31 -5.59 -7.09 0.35
N GLY A 32 -5.82 -7.65 -0.85
CA GLY A 32 -5.40 -9.01 -1.16
C GLY A 32 -3.88 -9.20 -1.07
N LEU A 33 -3.10 -8.26 -1.60
CA LEU A 33 -1.64 -8.28 -1.50
C LEU A 33 -1.17 -8.20 -0.04
N ALA A 34 -1.75 -7.28 0.73
CA ALA A 34 -1.44 -7.08 2.14
C ALA A 34 -1.70 -8.34 2.97
N LYS A 35 -2.79 -9.05 2.69
CA LYS A 35 -3.10 -10.33 3.32
C LYS A 35 -2.04 -11.41 3.04
N VAL A 36 -1.54 -11.50 1.81
CA VAL A 36 -0.48 -12.46 1.44
C VAL A 36 0.86 -12.09 2.10
N ILE A 37 1.17 -10.79 2.20
CA ILE A 37 2.38 -10.28 2.85
C ILE A 37 2.28 -10.35 4.38
N GLY A 38 1.07 -10.40 4.94
CA GLY A 38 0.84 -10.40 6.39
C GLY A 38 0.96 -9.01 7.01
N VAL A 39 0.63 -7.96 6.26
CA VAL A 39 0.66 -6.55 6.72
C VAL A 39 -0.68 -5.88 6.52
N HIS A 40 -0.86 -4.68 7.08
CA HIS A 40 -2.03 -3.86 6.81
C HIS A 40 -1.92 -3.21 5.40
N PRO A 41 -3.01 -3.09 4.62
CA PRO A 41 -2.98 -2.46 3.28
C PRO A 41 -2.42 -1.04 3.29
N LEU A 42 -2.72 -0.25 4.33
CA LEU A 42 -2.13 1.08 4.52
C LEU A 42 -0.61 1.06 4.70
N THR A 43 -0.01 -0.04 5.14
CA THR A 43 1.46 -0.18 5.21
C THR A 43 2.07 -0.20 3.81
N ILE A 44 1.42 -0.89 2.86
CA ILE A 44 1.87 -0.93 1.45
C ILE A 44 1.71 0.46 0.82
N LEU A 45 0.55 1.10 1.01
CA LEU A 45 0.32 2.45 0.49
C LEU A 45 1.27 3.47 1.10
N GLY A 46 1.48 3.43 2.41
CA GLY A 46 2.43 4.30 3.11
C GLY A 46 3.84 4.16 2.52
N LEU A 47 4.32 2.93 2.33
CA LEU A 47 5.63 2.70 1.70
C LEU A 47 5.68 3.25 0.26
N ALA A 48 4.62 3.07 -0.53
CA ALA A 48 4.56 3.58 -1.90
C ALA A 48 4.63 5.13 -1.95
N TYR A 49 3.90 5.82 -1.07
CA TYR A 49 3.97 7.27 -0.95
C TYR A 49 5.35 7.74 -0.47
N MET A 50 5.95 7.04 0.49
CA MET A 50 7.31 7.37 0.95
C MET A 50 8.35 7.28 -0.15
N ILE A 51 8.29 6.23 -0.98
CA ILE A 51 9.16 6.07 -2.16
C ILE A 51 8.93 7.21 -3.15
N ASN A 52 7.67 7.55 -3.43
CA ASN A 52 7.32 8.58 -4.41
C ASN A 52 7.68 10.01 -3.94
N GLU A 53 7.61 10.28 -2.64
CA GLU A 53 7.98 11.57 -2.03
C GLU A 53 9.47 11.64 -1.64
N GLU A 54 10.26 10.60 -1.92
CA GLU A 54 11.66 10.46 -1.52
C GLU A 54 11.89 10.69 0.00
N THR A 55 10.88 10.38 0.81
CA THR A 55 10.94 10.55 2.27
C THR A 55 11.25 9.23 2.95
N SER A 56 12.12 9.27 3.96
CA SER A 56 12.47 8.13 4.80
C SER A 56 11.91 8.24 6.23
N ASP A 57 11.25 9.35 6.57
CA ASP A 57 10.72 9.58 7.91
C ASP A 57 9.29 9.02 8.06
N VAL A 58 9.22 7.75 8.44
CA VAL A 58 7.96 7.05 8.76
C VAL A 58 7.21 7.75 9.88
N SER A 59 7.92 8.30 10.88
CA SER A 59 7.29 8.91 12.05
C SER A 59 6.58 10.21 11.69
N ALA A 60 7.19 11.02 10.84
CA ALA A 60 6.57 12.23 10.30
C ALA A 60 5.31 11.89 9.48
N LEU A 61 5.37 10.88 8.62
CA LEU A 61 4.21 10.45 7.82
C LEU A 61 3.05 9.99 8.71
N LEU A 62 3.32 9.11 9.69
CA LEU A 62 2.29 8.62 10.60
C LEU A 62 1.72 9.75 11.46
N LYS A 63 2.55 10.71 11.90
CA LYS A 63 2.08 11.89 12.64
C LYS A 63 1.13 12.74 11.80
N LYS A 64 1.48 12.99 10.53
CA LYS A 64 0.65 13.74 9.58
C LYS A 64 -0.70 13.06 9.37
N ILE A 65 -0.70 11.77 9.04
CA ILE A 65 -1.93 10.98 8.84
C ILE A 65 -2.82 11.02 10.09
N ASN A 66 -2.24 10.90 11.29
CA ASN A 66 -3.01 10.97 12.54
C ASN A 66 -3.67 12.33 12.78
N ILE A 67 -3.03 13.44 12.37
CA ILE A 67 -3.61 14.78 12.47
C ILE A 67 -4.77 14.91 11.47
N GLU A 68 -4.53 14.58 10.21
CA GLU A 68 -5.53 14.64 9.14
C GLU A 68 -6.78 13.80 9.44
N LEU A 69 -6.59 12.59 9.98
CA LEU A 69 -7.71 11.73 10.40
C LEU A 69 -8.56 12.35 11.52
N LYS A 70 -7.92 13.01 12.50
CA LYS A 70 -8.65 13.69 13.59
C LYS A 70 -9.45 14.87 13.07
N GLU A 71 -8.86 15.66 12.17
CA GLU A 71 -9.52 16.79 11.52
C GLU A 71 -10.71 16.32 10.71
N LEU A 72 -10.54 15.34 9.83
CA LEU A 72 -11.63 14.78 9.02
C LEU A 72 -12.71 14.13 9.87
N ASN A 73 -12.36 13.36 10.91
CA ASN A 73 -13.36 12.74 11.79
C ASN A 73 -14.14 13.77 12.64
N SER A 74 -13.67 15.01 12.76
CA SER A 74 -14.42 16.08 13.40
C SER A 74 -15.41 16.80 12.46
N LEU A 75 -15.35 16.50 11.16
CA LEU A 75 -16.22 17.04 10.12
C LEU A 75 -17.40 16.12 9.77
N ILE A 76 -17.39 14.88 10.28
CA ILE A 76 -18.42 13.85 10.04
C ILE A 76 -19.17 13.61 11.35
#